data_AF-T1I7Q5-F1
#
_entry.id   AF-T1I7Q5-F1
#
_cell.length_a   1.000
_cell.length_b   1.000
_cell.length_c   1.000
_cell.angle_alpha   90.00
_cell.angle_beta   90.00
_cell.angle_gamma   90.00
#
_symmetry.space_group_name_H-M   'P 1'
#
loop_
_entity.id
_entity.type
_entity.pdbx_description
1 polymer ?
#
loop_
_entity_poly.entity_id
_entity_poly.type
_entity_poly.pdbx_seq_one_letter_code
_entity_poly.pdbx_strand_id
1 'polypeptide(L)'
;FVMKLRTVEGDKVFINICHCAEIPAPRDISEQELIELLDSEDPSTYTVPMSIGDLHVESDKSGNLASAYDIAINTDFFNKIDTNLLFKKFVISVVNEGIEDKYKLQFDREYDVVTLKNRKCFGKLQSHRIQQRPVRSAPMKIIEELPSNPSLVPQNKFQRKPLIEELPDTSTSEDMEIDNSSAEKNDINIDYKFINRSQSKELELEVGEDRILVRSARKNEMIDFFLPYNVNRDKVTAKYFVNTQVICV
;
A
#
# COMPACT_ATOMS: atom_id res chain seq x y z
N PHE A 1 -13.60 7.77 3.20
CA PHE A 1 -13.70 9.07 2.49
C PHE A 1 -12.57 9.17 1.47
N VAL A 2 -12.63 10.10 0.51
CA VAL A 2 -11.57 10.24 -0.51
C VAL A 2 -10.75 11.48 -0.26
N MET A 3 -9.43 11.33 -0.31
CA MET A 3 -8.48 12.43 -0.30
C MET A 3 -7.96 12.67 -1.72
N LYS A 4 -7.70 13.93 -2.04
CA LYS A 4 -7.02 14.36 -3.25
C LYS A 4 -5.76 15.11 -2.85
N LEU A 5 -4.63 14.68 -3.38
CA LEU A 5 -3.29 15.22 -3.14
C LEU A 5 -2.57 15.42 -4.48
N ARG A 6 -1.37 15.99 -4.40
CA ARG A 6 -0.41 16.02 -5.50
C ARG A 6 0.94 15.49 -5.08
N THR A 7 1.64 14.85 -6.01
CA THR A 7 3.07 14.59 -5.83
C THR A 7 3.88 15.86 -6.08
N VAL A 8 5.14 15.86 -5.66
CA VAL A 8 6.11 16.93 -5.99
C VAL A 8 6.32 17.10 -7.51
N GLU A 9 6.00 16.09 -8.30
CA GLU A 9 6.06 16.12 -9.77
C GLU A 9 4.79 16.74 -10.39
N GLY A 10 3.79 17.07 -9.58
CA GLY A 10 2.54 17.72 -9.98
C GLY A 10 1.39 16.76 -10.31
N ASP A 11 1.62 15.45 -10.24
CA ASP A 11 0.61 14.43 -10.56
C ASP A 11 -0.52 14.42 -9.54
N LYS A 12 -1.76 14.22 -10.02
CA LYS A 12 -2.92 14.06 -9.14
C LYS A 12 -2.94 12.66 -8.55
N VAL A 13 -3.09 12.59 -7.23
CA VAL A 13 -3.26 11.34 -6.50
C VAL A 13 -4.58 11.38 -5.73
N PHE A 14 -5.32 10.28 -5.78
CA PHE A 14 -6.51 10.05 -4.99
C PHE A 14 -6.26 8.90 -4.02
N ILE A 15 -6.70 9.06 -2.77
CA ILE A 15 -6.57 8.00 -1.75
C ILE A 15 -7.96 7.74 -1.18
N ASN A 16 -8.43 6.50 -1.33
CA ASN A 16 -9.68 6.03 -0.76
C ASN A 16 -9.39 5.48 0.64
N ILE A 17 -9.85 6.19 1.68
CA ILE A 17 -9.87 5.67 3.04
C ILE A 17 -11.15 4.85 3.23
N CYS A 18 -10.99 3.54 3.23
CA CYS A 18 -11.99 2.50 3.42
C CYS A 18 -11.89 1.91 4.82
N HIS A 19 -12.85 1.05 5.17
CA HIS A 19 -12.85 0.36 6.45
C HIS A 19 -13.21 -1.11 6.30
N CYS A 20 -12.67 -1.94 7.20
CA CYS A 20 -12.92 -3.38 7.26
C CYS A 20 -12.86 -3.84 8.72
N ALA A 21 -13.86 -4.59 9.18
CA ALA A 21 -13.90 -5.10 10.56
C ALA A 21 -12.81 -6.15 10.86
N GLU A 22 -12.31 -6.84 9.82
CA GLU A 22 -11.28 -7.87 9.95
C GLU A 22 -9.87 -7.31 10.17
N ILE A 23 -9.66 -6.01 9.91
CA ILE A 23 -8.41 -5.33 10.23
C ILE A 23 -8.41 -5.04 11.74
N PRO A 24 -7.38 -5.44 12.50
CA PRO A 24 -7.32 -5.16 13.92
C PRO A 24 -7.36 -3.66 14.21
N ALA A 25 -8.13 -3.27 15.22
CA ALA A 25 -8.12 -1.90 15.71
C ALA A 25 -6.77 -1.54 16.34
N PRO A 26 -6.29 -0.30 16.20
CA PRO A 26 -5.18 0.18 17.01
C PRO A 26 -5.57 0.25 18.49
N ARG A 27 -4.57 0.45 19.37
CA ARG A 27 -4.81 0.72 20.79
C ARG A 27 -5.75 1.91 20.94
N ASP A 28 -6.83 1.77 21.72
CA ASP A 28 -7.70 2.92 21.95
C ASP A 28 -7.01 3.90 22.92
N ILE A 29 -6.88 5.16 22.48
CA ILE A 29 -6.23 6.24 23.22
C ILE A 29 -7.06 7.53 23.11
N SER A 30 -7.00 8.39 24.11
CA SER A 30 -7.64 9.71 24.09
C SER A 30 -6.93 10.70 23.16
N GLU A 31 -7.56 11.85 22.88
CA GLU A 31 -6.89 12.95 22.18
C GLU A 31 -5.67 13.48 22.94
N GLN A 32 -5.77 13.57 24.26
CA GLN A 32 -4.70 14.04 25.11
C GLN A 32 -3.47 13.12 25.02
N GLU A 33 -3.70 11.81 25.11
CA GLU A 33 -2.63 10.81 24.92
C GLU A 33 -2.03 10.87 23.51
N LEU A 34 -2.84 11.14 22.48
CA LEU A 34 -2.31 11.32 21.13
C LEU A 34 -1.42 12.57 21.02
N ILE A 35 -1.78 13.69 21.66
CA ILE A 35 -0.93 14.89 21.71
C ILE A 35 0.39 14.58 22.42
N GLU A 36 0.33 13.93 23.57
CA GLU A 36 1.53 13.52 24.32
C GLU A 36 2.44 12.60 23.49
N LEU A 37 1.87 11.69 22.70
CA LEU A 37 2.62 10.83 21.78
C LEU A 37 3.29 11.62 20.65
N LEU A 38 2.60 12.62 20.09
CA LEU A 38 3.15 13.47 19.02
C LEU A 38 4.31 14.34 19.52
N ASP A 39 4.29 14.74 20.79
CA ASP A 39 5.36 15.52 21.44
C ASP A 39 6.46 14.63 22.07
N SER A 40 6.27 13.31 22.08
CA SER A 40 7.21 12.37 22.70
C SER A 40 8.48 12.16 21.88
N GLU A 41 9.57 11.78 22.55
CA GLU A 41 10.82 11.39 21.87
C GLU A 41 10.72 10.04 21.13
N ASP A 42 9.66 9.25 21.39
CA ASP A 42 9.45 7.93 20.78
C ASP A 42 8.00 7.76 20.27
N PRO A 43 7.65 8.44 19.16
CA PRO A 43 6.29 8.39 18.59
C PRO A 43 5.94 7.02 17.99
N SER A 44 6.92 6.12 17.87
CA SER A 44 6.73 4.78 17.29
C SER A 44 5.93 3.81 18.19
N THR A 45 5.65 4.24 19.42
CA THR A 45 4.91 3.48 20.43
C THR A 45 3.42 3.32 20.09
N TYR A 46 2.88 4.14 19.19
CA TYR A 46 1.51 4.01 18.70
C TYR A 46 1.49 3.64 17.22
N THR A 47 0.87 2.50 16.91
CA THR A 47 0.79 1.97 15.55
C THR A 47 -0.66 1.88 15.09
N VAL A 48 -0.90 2.23 13.83
CA VAL A 48 -2.21 2.10 13.18
C VAL A 48 -2.14 0.95 12.17
N PRO A 49 -2.77 -0.20 12.45
CA PRO A 49 -2.89 -1.26 11.46
C PRO A 49 -3.72 -0.78 10.27
N MET A 50 -3.14 -0.89 9.08
CA MET A 50 -3.85 -0.59 7.84
C MET A 50 -3.38 -1.51 6.72
N SER A 51 -4.26 -1.74 5.76
CA SER A 51 -3.93 -2.41 4.52
C SER A 51 -3.81 -1.38 3.41
N ILE A 52 -2.64 -1.32 2.78
CA ILE A 52 -2.38 -0.47 1.63
C ILE A 52 -2.56 -1.34 0.38
N GLY A 53 -3.64 -1.10 -0.36
CA GLY A 53 -3.95 -1.73 -1.63
C GLY A 53 -2.91 -1.42 -2.71
N ASP A 54 -3.09 -1.99 -3.88
CA ASP A 54 -2.18 -1.75 -5.00
C ASP A 54 -2.49 -0.41 -5.68
N LEU A 55 -1.54 0.06 -6.49
CA LEU A 55 -1.77 1.24 -7.30
C LEU A 55 -2.77 0.88 -8.39
N HIS A 56 -3.78 1.71 -8.60
CA HIS A 56 -4.62 1.64 -9.79
C HIS A 56 -4.82 3.01 -10.42
N VAL A 57 -5.30 3.02 -11.66
CA VAL A 57 -5.38 4.22 -12.50
C VAL A 57 -6.82 4.44 -12.92
N GLU A 58 -7.33 5.63 -12.67
CA GLU A 58 -8.74 5.95 -12.85
C GLU A 58 -8.90 7.33 -13.50
N SER A 59 -9.93 7.49 -14.34
CA SER A 59 -10.21 8.76 -15.01
C SER A 59 -10.90 9.76 -14.07
N ASP A 60 -10.38 10.98 -14.00
CA ASP A 60 -11.05 12.09 -13.33
C ASP A 60 -12.24 12.64 -14.14
N LYS A 61 -12.98 13.59 -13.57
CA LYS A 61 -14.16 14.19 -14.22
C LYS A 61 -13.83 14.91 -15.53
N SER A 62 -12.57 15.28 -15.75
CA SER A 62 -12.08 15.94 -16.95
C SER A 62 -11.50 14.93 -17.95
N GLY A 63 -11.64 13.63 -17.70
CA GLY A 63 -11.09 12.55 -18.53
C GLY A 63 -9.59 12.30 -18.32
N ASN A 64 -8.94 13.05 -17.42
CA ASN A 64 -7.52 12.85 -17.16
C ASN A 64 -7.32 11.69 -16.20
N LEU A 65 -6.46 10.78 -16.57
CA LEU A 65 -6.09 9.61 -15.78
C LEU A 65 -5.21 10.03 -14.58
N ALA A 66 -5.57 9.55 -13.39
CA ALA A 66 -4.92 9.86 -12.12
C ALA A 66 -4.67 8.59 -11.31
N SER A 67 -3.64 8.62 -10.45
CA SER A 67 -3.30 7.51 -9.56
C SER A 67 -4.28 7.42 -8.40
N ALA A 68 -4.68 6.21 -8.06
CA ALA A 68 -5.58 5.90 -6.96
C ALA A 68 -4.99 4.81 -6.05
N TYR A 69 -5.16 4.98 -4.75
CA TYR A 69 -4.74 4.03 -3.73
C TYR A 69 -5.89 3.74 -2.77
N ASP A 70 -6.14 2.46 -2.51
CA ASP A 70 -7.15 2.04 -1.55
C ASP A 70 -6.48 1.69 -0.22
N ILE A 71 -6.93 2.33 0.86
CA ILE A 71 -6.41 2.11 2.21
C ILE A 71 -7.55 1.63 3.07
N ALA A 72 -7.43 0.44 3.66
CA ALA A 72 -8.41 -0.07 4.60
C ALA A 72 -7.88 0.00 6.02
N ILE A 73 -8.69 0.54 6.94
CA ILE A 73 -8.44 0.55 8.39
C ILE A 73 -9.57 -0.18 9.13
N ASN A 74 -9.40 -0.42 10.43
CA ASN A 74 -10.47 -0.99 11.24
C ASN A 74 -11.74 -0.11 11.23
N THR A 75 -12.92 -0.74 11.25
CA THR A 75 -14.22 -0.03 11.19
C THR A 75 -14.50 0.86 12.40
N ASP A 76 -14.20 0.41 13.61
CA ASP A 76 -14.44 1.21 14.82
C ASP A 76 -13.48 2.40 14.87
N PHE A 77 -12.23 2.18 14.49
CA PHE A 77 -11.26 3.25 14.36
C PHE A 77 -11.63 4.26 13.25
N PHE A 78 -12.18 3.78 12.14
CA PHE A 78 -12.72 4.65 11.08
C PHE A 78 -13.83 5.56 11.61
N ASN A 79 -14.76 5.03 12.40
CA ASN A 79 -15.84 5.80 13.00
C ASN A 79 -15.31 6.88 13.94
N LYS A 80 -14.31 6.53 14.77
CA LYS A 80 -13.62 7.48 15.64
C LYS A 80 -13.02 8.65 14.85
N ILE A 81 -12.23 8.37 13.81
CA ILE A 81 -11.57 9.43 13.03
C ILE A 81 -12.54 10.26 12.20
N ASP A 82 -13.73 9.75 11.87
CA ASP A 82 -14.70 10.55 11.12
C ASP A 82 -15.33 11.65 11.99
N THR A 83 -15.49 11.39 13.28
CA THR A 83 -15.98 12.35 14.28
C THR A 83 -14.89 13.21 14.92
N ASN A 84 -13.62 12.82 14.80
CA ASN A 84 -12.50 13.43 15.51
C ASN A 84 -11.45 13.99 14.54
N LEU A 85 -11.38 15.32 14.45
CA LEU A 85 -10.50 15.99 13.49
C LEU A 85 -9.01 15.78 13.78
N LEU A 86 -8.60 15.69 15.05
CA LEU A 86 -7.21 15.46 15.43
C LEU A 86 -6.75 14.09 14.95
N PHE A 87 -7.51 13.03 15.30
CA PHE A 87 -7.24 11.68 14.82
C PHE A 87 -7.31 11.58 13.30
N LYS A 88 -8.26 12.28 12.67
CA LYS A 88 -8.35 12.32 11.20
C LYS A 88 -7.06 12.85 10.59
N LYS A 89 -6.57 14.00 11.04
CA LYS A 89 -5.31 14.60 10.55
C LYS A 89 -4.13 13.68 10.79
N PHE A 90 -4.03 13.10 12.00
CA PHE A 90 -3.00 12.13 12.33
C PHE A 90 -2.99 10.94 11.38
N VAL A 91 -4.14 10.29 11.17
CA VAL A 91 -4.25 9.13 10.26
C VAL A 91 -3.91 9.52 8.83
N ILE A 92 -4.32 10.71 8.37
CA ILE A 92 -3.95 11.20 7.03
C ILE A 92 -2.43 11.29 6.89
N SER A 93 -1.72 11.82 7.89
CA SER A 93 -0.25 11.87 7.89
C SER A 93 0.37 10.48 7.82
N VAL A 94 -0.08 9.55 8.67
CA VAL A 94 0.43 8.17 8.70
C VAL A 94 0.17 7.45 7.36
N VAL A 95 -1.01 7.65 6.76
CA VAL A 95 -1.34 7.08 5.45
C VAL A 95 -0.44 7.66 4.36
N ASN A 96 -0.22 8.97 4.36
CA ASN A 96 0.67 9.61 3.39
C ASN A 96 2.09 9.04 3.51
N GLU A 97 2.65 8.98 4.72
CA GLU A 97 3.96 8.38 4.97
C GLU A 97 4.02 6.91 4.54
N GLY A 98 2.97 6.13 4.82
CA GLY A 98 2.90 4.72 4.41
C GLY A 98 2.90 4.54 2.89
N ILE A 99 2.24 5.42 2.15
CA ILE A 99 2.25 5.39 0.67
C ILE A 99 3.60 5.87 0.14
N GLU A 100 4.15 6.96 0.67
CA GLU A 100 5.47 7.47 0.30
C GLU A 100 6.54 6.39 0.48
N ASP A 101 6.52 5.65 1.59
CA ASP A 101 7.46 4.57 1.85
C ASP A 101 7.21 3.33 0.96
N LYS A 102 5.96 2.87 0.82
CA LYS A 102 5.62 1.68 0.01
C LYS A 102 5.95 1.89 -1.47
N TYR A 103 5.65 3.07 -2.01
CA TYR A 103 5.75 3.36 -3.43
C TYR A 103 6.95 4.23 -3.82
N LYS A 104 7.77 4.64 -2.85
CA LYS A 104 8.97 5.48 -3.04
C LYS A 104 8.66 6.77 -3.81
N LEU A 105 7.56 7.42 -3.43
CA LEU A 105 7.11 8.71 -3.95
C LEU A 105 7.12 9.78 -2.86
N GLN A 106 6.92 11.05 -3.23
CA GLN A 106 6.80 12.16 -2.29
C GLN A 106 5.58 13.01 -2.61
N PHE A 107 4.78 13.29 -1.58
CA PHE A 107 3.67 14.23 -1.69
C PHE A 107 4.17 15.67 -1.54
N ASP A 108 3.57 16.55 -2.32
CA ASP A 108 3.82 17.97 -2.24
C ASP A 108 3.23 18.52 -0.94
N ARG A 109 4.08 19.10 -0.10
CA ARG A 109 3.73 19.64 1.22
C ARG A 109 3.16 21.06 1.13
N GLU A 110 3.33 21.74 -0.02
CA GLU A 110 2.77 23.08 -0.25
C GLU A 110 1.28 23.03 -0.63
N TYR A 111 0.82 21.91 -1.19
CA TYR A 111 -0.60 21.73 -1.52
C TYR A 111 -1.38 21.13 -0.37
N ASP A 112 -2.49 21.76 -0.03
CA ASP A 112 -3.44 21.24 0.94
C ASP A 112 -4.04 19.89 0.49
N VAL A 113 -4.12 18.95 1.43
CA VAL A 113 -4.87 17.72 1.28
C VAL A 113 -6.36 18.04 1.21
N VAL A 114 -7.01 17.75 0.08
CA VAL A 114 -8.44 18.04 -0.11
C VAL A 114 -9.26 16.78 0.11
N THR A 115 -10.12 16.78 1.14
CA THR A 115 -11.14 15.72 1.29
C THR A 115 -12.34 16.01 0.39
N LEU A 116 -12.70 15.06 -0.48
CA LEU A 116 -13.85 15.21 -1.37
C LEU A 116 -15.17 15.05 -0.60
N LYS A 117 -16.07 16.04 -0.71
CA LYS A 117 -17.35 16.05 0.00
C LYS A 117 -18.43 15.16 -0.64
N ASN A 118 -18.45 15.11 -1.98
CA ASN A 118 -19.50 14.46 -2.76
C ASN A 118 -19.04 13.14 -3.40
N ARG A 119 -17.98 12.52 -2.87
CA ARG A 119 -17.41 11.29 -3.41
C ARG A 119 -16.84 10.46 -2.26
N LYS A 120 -17.34 9.23 -2.10
CA LYS A 120 -16.88 8.28 -1.06
C LYS A 120 -15.79 7.32 -1.54
N CYS A 121 -15.69 7.10 -2.85
CA CYS A 121 -14.68 6.29 -3.51
C CYS A 121 -14.31 6.91 -4.87
N PHE A 122 -13.03 6.86 -5.24
CA PHE A 122 -12.49 7.22 -6.54
C PHE A 122 -12.08 5.93 -7.26
N GLY A 123 -12.81 5.58 -8.33
CA GLY A 123 -12.62 4.32 -9.04
C GLY A 123 -13.37 3.14 -8.44
N LYS A 124 -13.03 1.94 -8.91
CA LYS A 124 -13.51 0.67 -8.36
C LYS A 124 -12.54 0.19 -7.27
N LEU A 125 -13.08 -0.10 -6.08
CA LEU A 125 -12.26 -0.62 -4.98
C LEU A 125 -11.64 -1.97 -5.34
N GLN A 126 -10.35 -2.10 -5.07
CA GLN A 126 -9.64 -3.37 -5.19
C GLN A 126 -9.88 -4.25 -3.96
N SER A 127 -9.76 -5.57 -4.14
CA SER A 127 -9.82 -6.53 -3.04
C SER A 127 -8.50 -6.53 -2.26
N HIS A 128 -8.59 -6.45 -0.93
CA HIS A 128 -7.42 -6.51 -0.05
C HIS A 128 -7.22 -7.94 0.45
N ARG A 129 -5.99 -8.46 0.37
CA ARG A 129 -5.62 -9.70 1.06
C ARG A 129 -5.19 -9.38 2.49
N ILE A 130 -6.07 -9.62 3.45
CA ILE A 130 -5.79 -9.39 4.88
C ILE A 130 -5.23 -10.69 5.47
N GLN A 131 -3.97 -10.64 5.94
CA GLN A 131 -3.41 -11.75 6.71
C GLN A 131 -3.72 -11.54 8.19
N GLN A 132 -4.47 -12.47 8.78
CA GLN A 132 -4.77 -12.50 10.20
C GLN A 132 -3.48 -12.77 10.99
N ARG A 133 -2.79 -11.70 11.38
CA ARG A 133 -1.58 -11.72 12.21
C ARG A 133 -1.90 -11.04 13.54
N PRO A 134 -1.36 -11.53 14.67
CA PRO A 134 -1.48 -10.82 15.93
C PRO A 134 -0.94 -9.40 15.76
N VAL A 135 -1.62 -8.41 16.34
CA VAL A 135 -1.19 -7.01 16.31
C VAL A 135 0.22 -6.97 16.88
N ARG A 136 1.18 -6.49 16.09
CA ARG A 136 2.51 -6.21 16.60
C ARG A 136 2.37 -5.12 17.65
N SER A 137 2.54 -5.49 18.92
CA SER A 137 2.85 -4.51 19.96
C SER A 137 4.05 -3.69 19.50
N ALA A 138 4.09 -2.41 19.89
CA ALA A 138 5.24 -1.54 19.61
C ALA A 138 6.55 -2.31 19.83
N PRO A 139 7.56 -2.14 18.96
CA PRO A 139 8.81 -2.88 19.09
C PRO A 139 9.30 -2.71 20.53
N MET A 140 9.31 -3.81 21.29
CA MET A 140 9.92 -3.78 22.62
C MET A 140 11.38 -3.37 22.40
N LYS A 141 11.82 -2.30 23.05
CA LYS A 141 13.23 -1.97 23.12
C LYS A 141 13.94 -3.19 23.71
N ILE A 142 14.62 -3.97 22.87
CA ILE A 142 15.40 -5.15 23.28
C ILE A 142 16.59 -4.71 24.16
N ILE A 143 16.99 -3.45 24.03
CA ILE A 143 18.08 -2.84 24.78
C ILE A 143 17.51 -1.63 25.51
N GLU A 144 17.47 -1.74 26.84
CA GLU A 144 17.23 -0.65 27.78
C GLU A 144 18.59 -0.26 28.36
N GLU A 145 18.96 1.02 28.33
CA GLU A 145 20.20 1.48 28.94
C GLU A 145 20.08 1.36 30.46
N LEU A 146 20.82 0.43 31.05
CA LEU A 146 20.91 0.29 32.50
C LEU A 146 21.58 1.55 33.09
N PRO A 147 21.00 2.19 34.12
CA PRO A 147 21.73 3.20 34.87
C PRO A 147 22.99 2.55 35.47
N SER A 148 24.12 3.24 35.32
CA SER A 148 25.45 2.78 35.72
C SER A 148 25.59 2.69 37.24
N ASN A 149 25.04 1.64 37.85
CA ASN A 149 25.32 1.24 39.22
C ASN A 149 25.18 -0.29 39.36
N PRO A 150 26.29 -1.05 39.47
CA PRO A 150 26.25 -2.50 39.56
C PRO A 150 26.15 -2.93 41.02
N SER A 151 24.94 -3.15 41.53
CA SER A 151 24.73 -3.94 42.74
C SER A 151 23.32 -4.51 42.76
N LEU A 152 23.24 -5.84 42.99
CA LEU A 152 22.05 -6.69 43.15
C LEU A 152 21.52 -7.34 41.85
N VAL A 153 22.21 -8.40 41.41
CA VAL A 153 21.65 -9.40 40.48
C VAL A 153 21.36 -10.69 41.27
N PRO A 154 20.10 -11.15 41.40
CA PRO A 154 19.80 -12.49 41.87
C PRO A 154 20.06 -13.50 40.74
N GLN A 155 20.90 -14.49 41.01
CA GLN A 155 21.09 -15.64 40.12
C GLN A 155 19.83 -16.51 40.14
N ASN A 156 19.19 -16.70 38.98
CA ASN A 156 18.28 -17.83 38.79
C ASN A 156 18.55 -18.55 37.47
N LYS A 157 18.86 -19.84 37.61
CA LYS A 157 19.15 -20.82 36.58
C LYS A 157 17.83 -21.34 36.00
N PHE A 158 17.54 -21.14 34.72
CA PHE A 158 16.57 -21.97 34.00
C PHE A 158 17.00 -22.28 32.55
N GLN A 159 17.48 -23.51 32.42
CA GLN A 159 17.36 -24.50 31.33
C GLN A 159 17.08 -23.99 29.90
N ARG A 160 18.09 -24.13 29.03
CA ARG A 160 17.96 -24.11 27.57
C ARG A 160 17.24 -25.38 27.10
N LYS A 161 16.09 -25.22 26.42
CA LYS A 161 15.53 -26.26 25.54
C LYS A 161 16.02 -26.00 24.10
N PRO A 162 16.34 -27.03 23.32
CA PRO A 162 16.79 -26.85 21.95
C PRO A 162 15.67 -26.37 21.01
N LEU A 163 16.13 -25.61 20.03
CA LEU A 163 15.44 -25.04 18.88
C LEU A 163 15.44 -26.10 17.78
N ILE A 164 14.28 -26.39 17.17
CA ILE A 164 13.98 -27.26 16.01
C ILE A 164 13.01 -28.40 16.38
N GLU A 165 11.85 -28.39 15.74
CA GLU A 165 10.85 -29.46 15.68
C GLU A 165 10.54 -29.67 14.18
N GLU A 166 10.79 -30.87 13.67
CA GLU A 166 10.53 -31.24 12.26
C GLU A 166 9.04 -31.57 12.07
N LEU A 167 8.39 -30.93 11.08
CA LEU A 167 7.03 -31.25 10.65
C LEU A 167 7.07 -32.21 9.45
N PRO A 168 6.16 -33.20 9.36
CA PRO A 168 6.14 -34.15 8.26
C PRO A 168 5.60 -33.54 6.96
N ASP A 169 6.28 -33.85 5.85
CA ASP A 169 5.87 -33.54 4.48
C ASP A 169 4.52 -34.20 4.15
N THR A 170 3.56 -33.39 3.74
CA THR A 170 2.39 -33.87 2.97
C THR A 170 2.18 -32.97 1.78
N SER A 171 2.79 -33.36 0.67
CA SER A 171 2.42 -32.94 -0.67
C SER A 171 1.00 -33.41 -0.98
N THR A 172 0.06 -32.47 -1.09
CA THR A 172 -1.16 -32.67 -1.88
C THR A 172 -1.34 -31.44 -2.77
N SER A 173 -1.05 -31.66 -4.03
CA SER A 173 -1.44 -30.83 -5.16
C SER A 173 -2.96 -30.93 -5.32
N GLU A 174 -3.68 -29.84 -5.07
CA GLU A 174 -5.09 -29.71 -5.50
C GLU A 174 -5.31 -28.33 -6.12
N ASP A 175 -5.21 -28.36 -7.45
CA ASP A 175 -5.96 -27.67 -8.50
C ASP A 175 -6.56 -26.27 -8.30
N MET A 176 -6.24 -25.47 -9.32
CA MET A 176 -6.84 -24.20 -9.73
C MET A 176 -8.37 -24.32 -9.88
N GLU A 177 -9.12 -23.49 -9.17
CA GLU A 177 -10.48 -23.10 -9.57
C GLU A 177 -10.50 -21.63 -9.96
N ILE A 178 -10.67 -21.38 -11.26
CA ILE A 178 -10.96 -20.06 -11.83
C ILE A 178 -12.49 -19.90 -11.80
N ASP A 179 -12.99 -19.11 -10.86
CA ASP A 179 -14.40 -18.73 -10.83
C ASP A 179 -14.67 -17.63 -11.87
N ASN A 180 -15.26 -18.05 -12.99
CA ASN A 180 -15.78 -17.17 -14.03
C ASN A 180 -17.21 -16.76 -13.69
N SER A 181 -17.38 -15.58 -13.06
CA SER A 181 -18.69 -14.90 -13.12
C SER A 181 -18.59 -13.38 -12.93
N SER A 182 -18.58 -12.63 -14.04
CA SER A 182 -19.50 -11.49 -14.28
C SER A 182 -19.14 -10.72 -15.57
N ALA A 183 -20.17 -10.44 -16.35
CA ALA A 183 -20.17 -9.94 -17.72
C ALA A 183 -19.29 -8.71 -18.03
N GLU A 184 -18.53 -8.90 -19.12
CA GLU A 184 -18.29 -7.96 -20.23
C GLU A 184 -17.67 -6.59 -19.94
N LYS A 185 -16.44 -6.64 -19.43
CA LYS A 185 -15.35 -5.83 -19.96
C LYS A 185 -14.13 -6.73 -20.13
N ASN A 186 -13.85 -7.17 -21.36
CA ASN A 186 -12.60 -7.85 -21.71
C ASN A 186 -11.44 -6.82 -21.80
N ASP A 187 -11.32 -5.97 -20.78
CA ASP A 187 -10.21 -5.05 -20.65
C ASP A 187 -9.10 -5.83 -19.92
N ILE A 188 -7.96 -6.02 -20.58
CA ILE A 188 -6.78 -6.64 -19.98
C ILE A 188 -5.92 -5.49 -19.45
N ASN A 189 -5.75 -5.42 -18.13
CA ASN A 189 -4.82 -4.47 -17.51
C ASN A 189 -3.55 -5.20 -17.12
N ILE A 190 -2.41 -4.68 -17.55
CA ILE A 190 -1.11 -5.30 -17.27
C ILE A 190 -0.20 -4.30 -16.59
N ASP A 191 0.20 -4.64 -15.37
CA ASP A 191 1.12 -3.84 -14.59
C ASP A 191 2.52 -4.49 -14.60
N TYR A 192 3.48 -3.81 -15.18
CA TYR A 192 4.88 -4.22 -15.12
C TYR A 192 5.73 -3.20 -14.40
N LYS A 193 6.45 -3.64 -13.37
CA LYS A 193 7.37 -2.82 -12.59
C LYS A 193 8.80 -3.02 -13.08
N PHE A 194 9.41 -1.96 -13.58
CA PHE A 194 10.84 -1.92 -13.88
C PHE A 194 11.65 -1.97 -12.59
N ILE A 195 12.67 -2.83 -12.58
CA ILE A 195 13.63 -2.93 -11.47
C ILE A 195 14.50 -1.68 -11.43
N ASN A 196 14.85 -1.16 -12.61
CA ASN A 196 15.73 -0.01 -12.73
C ASN A 196 14.97 1.27 -13.09
N ARG A 197 15.36 2.38 -12.46
CA ARG A 197 14.75 3.70 -12.68
C ARG A 197 14.81 4.18 -14.14
N SER A 198 13.76 4.01 -14.92
CA SER A 198 13.63 4.42 -16.32
C SER A 198 12.80 5.72 -16.43
N GLN A 199 13.09 6.53 -17.44
CA GLN A 199 12.25 7.67 -17.79
C GLN A 199 11.26 7.29 -18.90
N SER A 200 10.11 7.97 -18.98
CA SER A 200 9.09 7.68 -20.00
C SER A 200 9.62 7.73 -21.44
N LYS A 201 10.57 8.63 -21.72
CA LYS A 201 11.20 8.79 -23.04
C LYS A 201 12.14 7.65 -23.43
N GLU A 202 12.50 6.80 -22.48
CA GLU A 202 13.41 5.67 -22.69
C GLU A 202 12.65 4.35 -22.83
N LEU A 203 11.32 4.36 -22.68
CA LEU A 203 10.51 3.16 -22.80
C LEU A 203 9.85 3.10 -24.16
N GLU A 204 9.89 1.93 -24.75
CA GLU A 204 9.18 1.63 -25.97
C GLU A 204 8.25 0.45 -25.72
N LEU A 205 6.98 0.62 -26.08
CA LEU A 205 5.95 -0.39 -25.98
C LEU A 205 5.53 -0.81 -27.39
N GLU A 206 5.62 -2.09 -27.66
CA GLU A 206 5.08 -2.72 -28.86
C GLU A 206 3.98 -3.70 -28.45
N VAL A 207 2.81 -3.55 -29.07
CA VAL A 207 1.65 -4.41 -28.81
C VAL A 207 1.25 -5.11 -30.11
N GLY A 208 1.49 -6.41 -30.11
CA GLY A 208 1.04 -7.34 -31.14
C GLY A 208 -0.44 -7.69 -30.99
N GLU A 209 -0.89 -8.72 -31.71
CA GLU A 209 -2.23 -9.27 -31.47
C GLU A 209 -2.27 -10.03 -30.14
N ASP A 210 -1.28 -10.85 -29.87
CA ASP A 210 -1.21 -11.76 -28.71
C ASP A 210 0.11 -11.62 -27.95
N ARG A 211 0.85 -10.52 -28.15
CA ARG A 211 2.18 -10.33 -27.57
C ARG A 211 2.39 -8.89 -27.17
N ILE A 212 2.93 -8.67 -25.97
CA ILE A 212 3.31 -7.35 -25.50
C ILE A 212 4.80 -7.35 -25.20
N LEU A 213 5.49 -6.37 -25.77
CA LEU A 213 6.90 -6.12 -25.58
C LEU A 213 7.07 -4.72 -25.01
N VAL A 214 7.65 -4.62 -23.81
CA VAL A 214 8.12 -3.33 -23.27
C VAL A 214 9.62 -3.40 -23.14
N ARG A 215 10.32 -2.46 -23.78
CA ARG A 215 11.78 -2.37 -23.73
C ARG A 215 12.21 -1.02 -23.20
N SER A 216 13.26 -1.02 -22.37
CA SER A 216 14.00 0.20 -22.06
C SER A 216 15.11 0.39 -23.09
N ALA A 217 15.10 1.48 -23.86
CA ALA A 217 16.10 1.76 -24.89
C ALA A 217 17.50 2.02 -24.33
N ARG A 218 17.59 2.47 -23.07
CA ARG A 218 18.87 2.78 -22.40
C ARG A 218 19.33 1.70 -21.43
N LYS A 219 18.44 0.82 -21.00
CA LYS A 219 18.72 -0.24 -20.04
C LYS A 219 18.38 -1.55 -20.71
N ASN A 220 19.27 -2.55 -20.63
CA ASN A 220 19.04 -3.86 -21.24
C ASN A 220 18.00 -4.69 -20.45
N GLU A 221 16.86 -4.06 -20.15
CA GLU A 221 15.70 -4.58 -19.42
C GLU A 221 14.53 -4.55 -20.39
N MET A 222 13.99 -5.74 -20.66
CA MET A 222 12.85 -5.93 -21.53
C MET A 222 11.90 -6.93 -20.88
N ILE A 223 10.61 -6.69 -21.04
CA ILE A 223 9.58 -7.68 -20.77
C ILE A 223 8.93 -8.05 -22.09
N ASP A 224 8.80 -9.35 -22.31
CA ASP A 224 8.26 -9.93 -23.52
C ASP A 224 7.40 -11.13 -23.12
N PHE A 225 6.10 -11.04 -23.36
CA PHE A 225 5.18 -12.12 -23.02
C PHE A 225 4.04 -12.23 -24.02
N PHE A 226 3.53 -13.44 -24.13
CA PHE A 226 2.35 -13.77 -24.91
C PHE A 226 1.10 -13.68 -24.03
N LEU A 227 0.03 -13.19 -24.62
CA LEU A 227 -1.29 -13.14 -24.03
C LEU A 227 -2.07 -14.40 -24.41
N PRO A 228 -2.91 -14.91 -23.50
CA PRO A 228 -3.80 -16.03 -23.80
C PRO A 228 -4.93 -15.67 -24.77
N TYR A 229 -5.06 -14.38 -25.16
CA TYR A 229 -6.10 -13.86 -26.05
C TYR A 229 -5.56 -12.76 -26.98
N ASN A 230 -6.23 -12.56 -28.10
CA ASN A 230 -5.92 -11.46 -29.03
C ASN A 230 -6.46 -10.12 -28.51
N VAL A 231 -5.66 -9.06 -28.63
CA VAL A 231 -5.95 -7.69 -28.21
C VAL A 231 -6.24 -6.81 -29.41
N ASN A 232 -7.21 -5.93 -29.28
CA ASN A 232 -7.48 -4.90 -30.28
C ASN A 232 -6.48 -3.74 -30.13
N ARG A 233 -5.49 -3.68 -31.02
CA ARG A 233 -4.41 -2.67 -31.02
C ARG A 233 -4.90 -1.23 -31.02
N ASP A 234 -6.06 -0.95 -31.63
CA ASP A 234 -6.61 0.41 -31.73
C ASP A 234 -7.16 0.94 -30.39
N LYS A 235 -7.35 0.05 -29.41
CA LYS A 235 -7.90 0.38 -28.09
C LYS A 235 -6.87 0.31 -26.97
N VAL A 236 -5.63 -0.02 -27.27
CA VAL A 236 -4.59 -0.18 -26.24
C VAL A 236 -4.12 1.19 -25.77
N THR A 237 -4.05 1.37 -24.45
CA THR A 237 -3.54 2.60 -23.85
C THR A 237 -2.49 2.26 -22.83
N ALA A 238 -1.31 2.87 -22.94
CA ALA A 238 -0.26 2.66 -21.97
C ALA A 238 0.09 3.91 -21.20
N LYS A 239 0.38 3.72 -19.92
CA LYS A 239 0.83 4.77 -19.02
C LYS A 239 2.02 4.31 -18.22
N TYR A 240 3.04 5.16 -18.22
CA TYR A 240 4.20 4.93 -17.41
C TYR A 240 4.25 5.90 -16.23
N PHE A 241 4.30 5.35 -15.03
CA PHE A 241 4.43 6.07 -13.78
C PHE A 241 5.90 6.14 -13.39
N VAL A 242 6.53 7.28 -13.66
CA VAL A 242 7.96 7.51 -13.37
C VAL A 242 8.28 7.35 -11.87
N ASN A 243 7.33 7.64 -10.99
CA ASN A 243 7.52 7.48 -9.55
C ASN A 243 7.61 6.01 -9.11
N THR A 244 6.65 5.20 -9.54
CA THR A 244 6.55 3.79 -9.14
C THR A 244 7.33 2.84 -10.04
N GLN A 245 7.82 3.36 -11.17
CA GLN A 245 8.49 2.57 -12.21
C GLN A 245 7.56 1.51 -12.81
N VAL A 246 6.25 1.78 -12.80
CA VAL A 246 5.22 0.86 -13.30
C VAL A 246 4.72 1.36 -14.66
N ILE A 247 4.70 0.48 -15.66
CA ILE A 247 3.92 0.67 -16.87
C ILE A 247 2.62 -0.13 -16.73
N CYS A 248 1.50 0.56 -16.94
CA CYS A 248 0.18 -0.02 -17.06
C CYS A 248 -0.20 -0.02 -18.55
N VAL A 249 -0.47 -1.18 -19.12
CA VAL A 249 -0.89 -1.37 -20.53
C VAL A 249 -2.30 -1.89 -20.59
#